data_AF-A0A534KPX4-F1
#
_entry.id   AF-A0A534KPX4-F1
#
_cell.length_a   1.000
_cell.length_b   1.000
_cell.length_c   1.000
_cell.angle_alpha   90.00
_cell.angle_beta   90.00
_cell.angle_gamma   90.00
#
_symmetry.space_group_name_H-M   'P 1'
#
loop_
_entity.id
_entity.type
_entity.pdbx_description
1 polymer ?
#
loop_
_entity_poly.entity_id
_entity_poly.type
_entity_poly.pdbx_seq_one_letter_code
_entity_poly.pdbx_strand_id
1 'polypeptide(L)'
;MQQAENLPAGVLDYVLTEDIENTLRKITSSGGAVTMPKQEIPGMGWFAVFQDPTGITLALYEAQAPPRPARKAPRKAAKRTGRKAKKSSKRSR
;
A
#
# COMPACT_ATOMS: atom_id res chain seq x y z
N MET A 1 29.93 3.49 0.55
CA MET A 1 28.74 4.17 1.10
C MET A 1 28.30 5.19 0.07
N GLN A 2 27.34 4.86 -0.79
CA GLN A 2 26.72 5.87 -1.66
C GLN A 2 25.88 6.78 -0.77
N GLN A 3 26.26 8.06 -0.72
CA GLN A 3 25.51 9.05 0.03
C GLN A 3 24.21 9.33 -0.72
N ALA A 4 23.10 9.42 0.03
CA ALA A 4 21.83 9.86 -0.50
C ALA A 4 21.89 11.39 -0.69
N GLU A 5 22.68 11.82 -1.68
CA GLU A 5 22.76 13.23 -2.05
C GLU A 5 21.39 13.67 -2.59
N ASN A 6 20.92 14.85 -2.15
CA ASN A 6 19.60 15.43 -2.46
C ASN A 6 18.36 14.85 -1.77
N LEU A 7 18.49 14.16 -0.63
CA LEU A 7 17.33 14.03 0.25
C LEU A 7 17.05 15.38 0.94
N PRO A 8 15.83 15.94 0.82
CA PRO A 8 15.50 17.16 1.54
C PRO A 8 15.64 16.92 3.06
N ALA A 9 16.15 17.93 3.77
CA ALA A 9 16.21 17.89 5.22
C ALA A 9 14.79 17.70 5.79
N GLY A 10 14.58 16.67 6.61
CA GLY A 10 13.28 16.36 7.17
C GLY A 10 13.05 14.88 7.48
N VAL A 11 11.79 14.50 7.58
CA VAL A 11 11.34 13.12 7.77
C VAL A 11 11.12 12.48 6.39
N LEU A 12 11.48 11.19 6.27
CA LEU A 12 11.22 10.39 5.07
C LEU A 12 10.29 9.24 5.42
N ASP A 13 9.09 9.23 4.84
CA ASP A 13 8.11 8.17 5.06
C ASP A 13 8.41 6.94 4.20
N TYR A 14 8.30 5.76 4.80
CA TYR A 14 8.51 4.47 4.14
C TYR A 14 7.18 3.76 3.89
N VAL A 15 6.97 3.35 2.63
CA VAL A 15 5.84 2.53 2.20
C VAL A 15 6.31 1.09 2.01
N LEU A 16 5.65 0.17 2.71
CA LEU A 16 5.93 -1.26 2.56
C LEU A 16 5.47 -1.76 1.18
N THR A 17 6.32 -2.53 0.51
CA THR A 17 5.99 -3.23 -0.74
C THR A 17 6.52 -4.66 -0.73
N GLU A 18 5.88 -5.52 -1.54
CA GLU A 18 6.30 -6.90 -1.75
C GLU A 18 7.39 -7.02 -2.84
N ASP A 19 7.48 -6.03 -3.72
CA ASP A 19 8.41 -6.00 -4.85
C ASP A 19 8.74 -4.55 -5.22
N ILE A 20 9.92 -4.07 -4.81
CA ILE A 20 10.40 -2.72 -5.11
C ILE A 20 10.53 -2.49 -6.61
N GLU A 21 11.04 -3.44 -7.38
CA GLU A 21 11.30 -3.26 -8.82
C GLU A 21 9.98 -3.03 -9.57
N ASN A 22 8.97 -3.85 -9.30
CA ASN A 22 7.65 -3.67 -9.89
C ASN A 22 6.98 -2.37 -9.43
N THR A 23 7.17 -1.99 -8.16
CA THR A 23 6.60 -0.74 -7.62
C THR A 23 7.25 0.48 -8.24
N LEU A 24 8.57 0.49 -8.42
CA LEU A 24 9.30 1.57 -9.09
C LEU A 24 8.86 1.72 -10.55
N ARG A 25 8.67 0.61 -11.29
CA ARG A 25 8.12 0.66 -12.66
C ARG A 25 6.76 1.36 -12.71
N LYS A 26 5.87 1.05 -11.76
CA LYS A 26 4.55 1.71 -11.66
C LYS A 26 4.69 3.20 -11.36
N ILE A 27 5.55 3.56 -10.41
CA ILE A 27 5.83 4.96 -10.05
C ILE A 27 6.31 5.74 -11.27
N THR A 28 7.32 5.23 -11.99
CA THR A 28 7.85 5.88 -13.19
C THR A 28 6.81 5.99 -14.29
N SER A 29 6.02 4.92 -14.53
CA SER A 29 4.93 4.97 -15.52
C SER A 29 3.82 5.97 -15.16
N SER A 30 3.72 6.34 -13.88
CA SER A 30 2.75 7.33 -13.37
C SER A 30 3.32 8.75 -13.28
N GLY A 31 4.54 8.98 -13.79
CA GLY A 31 5.21 10.29 -13.80
C GLY A 31 6.10 10.59 -12.59
N GLY A 32 6.32 9.63 -11.69
CA GLY A 32 7.28 9.78 -10.60
C GLY A 32 8.73 9.55 -11.06
N ALA A 33 9.68 10.02 -10.27
CA ALA A 33 11.12 9.89 -10.55
C ALA A 33 11.81 9.09 -9.46
N VAL A 34 12.64 8.12 -9.83
CA VAL A 34 13.49 7.38 -8.86
C VAL A 34 14.70 8.26 -8.54
N THR A 35 14.84 8.65 -7.28
CA THR A 35 15.96 9.48 -6.81
C THR A 35 17.08 8.63 -6.23
N MET A 36 16.74 7.47 -5.66
CA MET A 36 17.71 6.46 -5.25
C MET A 36 17.21 5.06 -5.64
N PRO A 37 17.99 4.29 -6.42
CA PRO A 37 17.58 2.96 -6.86
C PRO A 37 17.48 1.96 -5.70
N LYS A 38 16.97 0.76 -5.99
CA LYS A 38 16.90 -0.34 -5.03
C LYS A 38 18.29 -0.62 -4.44
N GLN A 39 18.38 -0.52 -3.12
CA GLN A 39 19.56 -0.81 -2.33
C GLN A 39 19.22 -1.85 -1.26
N GLU A 40 20.18 -2.71 -0.97
CA GLU A 40 20.05 -3.71 0.09
C GLU A 40 20.31 -3.09 1.47
N ILE A 41 19.51 -3.51 2.44
CA ILE A 41 19.73 -3.32 3.87
C ILE A 41 20.10 -4.71 4.43
N PRO A 42 21.39 -4.97 4.70
CA PRO A 42 21.85 -6.29 5.11
C PRO A 42 21.04 -6.89 6.27
N GLY A 43 20.46 -8.08 6.05
CA GLY A 43 19.69 -8.83 7.03
C GLY A 43 18.27 -8.29 7.32
N MET A 44 17.81 -7.25 6.63
CA MET A 44 16.50 -6.64 6.84
C MET A 44 15.63 -6.64 5.58
N GLY A 45 16.22 -6.37 4.42
CA GLY A 45 15.45 -6.19 3.19
C GLY A 45 16.10 -5.25 2.20
N TRP A 46 15.26 -4.52 1.48
CA TRP A 46 15.66 -3.54 0.47
C TRP A 46 14.88 -2.24 0.64
N PHE A 47 15.44 -1.17 0.12
CA PHE A 47 14.78 0.13 0.05
C PHE A 47 15.10 0.85 -1.25
N ALA A 48 14.27 1.81 -1.62
CA ALA A 48 14.49 2.73 -2.74
C ALA A 48 13.82 4.06 -2.41
N VAL A 49 14.24 5.15 -3.04
CA VAL A 49 13.61 6.48 -2.85
C VAL A 49 13.12 7.00 -4.20
N PHE A 50 11.94 7.60 -4.18
CA PHE A 50 11.35 8.24 -5.34
C PHE A 50 10.70 9.57 -4.95
N GLN A 51 10.50 10.40 -5.96
CA GLN A 51 9.68 11.60 -5.89
C GLN A 51 8.41 11.39 -6.70
N ASP A 52 7.26 11.71 -6.13
CA ASP A 52 5.98 11.67 -6.86
C ASP A 52 5.83 12.89 -7.79
N PRO A 53 4.82 12.91 -8.69
CA PRO A 53 4.60 14.05 -9.59
C PRO A 53 4.30 15.38 -8.89
N THR A 54 3.97 15.37 -7.59
CA THR A 54 3.69 16.57 -6.78
C THR A 54 4.93 17.09 -6.05
N GLY A 55 6.07 16.41 -6.19
CA GLY A 55 7.34 16.77 -5.59
C GLY A 55 7.60 16.15 -4.22
N ILE A 56 6.68 15.32 -3.70
CA ILE A 56 6.84 14.67 -2.39
C ILE A 56 7.85 13.53 -2.53
N THR A 57 8.84 13.50 -1.64
CA THR A 57 9.85 12.44 -1.60
C THR A 57 9.44 11.37 -0.60
N LEU A 58 9.39 10.12 -1.05
CA LEU A 58 9.00 8.95 -0.26
C LEU A 58 10.00 7.80 -0.49
N ALA A 59 10.06 6.88 0.47
CA ALA A 59 10.83 5.66 0.35
C ALA A 59 9.93 4.42 0.23
N LEU A 60 10.42 3.42 -0.50
CA LEU A 60 9.88 2.06 -0.48
C LEU A 60 10.72 1.21 0.46
N TYR A 61 10.08 0.27 1.14
CA TYR A 61 10.74 -0.79 1.90
C TYR A 61 10.17 -2.15 1.51
N GLU A 62 11.04 -3.11 1.23
CA GLU A 62 10.70 -4.51 0.96
C GLU A 62 11.43 -5.36 2.00
N ALA A 63 10.67 -6.04 2.87
CA ALA A 63 11.27 -6.87 3.89
C ALA A 63 11.85 -8.15 3.29
N GLN A 64 13.07 -8.53 3.71
CA GLN A 64 13.55 -9.89 3.53
C GLN A 64 12.70 -10.79 4.43
N ALA A 65 11.93 -11.72 3.86
CA ALA A 65 10.95 -12.54 4.60
C ALA A 65 11.63 -13.38 5.72
N PRO A 66 10.90 -13.78 6.80
CA PRO A 66 9.77 -14.69 6.63
C PRO A 66 8.40 -14.03 6.87
N PRO A 67 7.31 -14.61 6.34
CA PRO A 67 6.06 -13.91 6.05
C PRO A 67 5.34 -13.44 7.33
N ARG A 68 4.80 -12.23 7.28
CA ARG A 68 3.76 -11.83 8.24
C ARG A 68 2.53 -12.72 7.96
N PRO A 69 1.91 -13.34 8.97
CA PRO A 69 0.70 -14.11 8.73
C PRO A 69 -0.35 -13.19 8.11
N ALA A 70 -0.86 -13.59 6.93
CA ALA A 70 -1.89 -12.85 6.22
C ALA A 70 -3.03 -12.51 7.19
N ARG A 71 -3.42 -11.23 7.24
CA ARG A 71 -4.57 -10.80 8.03
C ARG A 71 -5.78 -11.60 7.56
N LYS A 72 -6.30 -12.51 8.41
CA LYS A 72 -7.47 -13.34 8.07
C LYS A 72 -8.58 -12.42 7.55
N ALA A 73 -9.05 -12.67 6.34
CA ALA A 73 -10.13 -11.91 5.73
C ALA A 73 -11.34 -11.86 6.67
N PRO A 74 -12.08 -10.73 6.73
CA PRO A 74 -13.29 -10.67 7.55
C PRO A 74 -14.25 -11.76 7.09
N ARG A 75 -14.74 -12.59 8.03
CA ARG A 75 -15.75 -13.61 7.76
C ARG A 75 -16.93 -12.93 7.07
N LYS A 76 -17.33 -13.42 5.89
CA LYS A 76 -18.48 -12.92 5.13
C LYS A 76 -19.68 -12.77 6.06
N ALA A 77 -20.23 -11.56 6.17
CA ALA A 77 -21.47 -11.32 6.88
C ALA A 77 -22.57 -12.21 6.29
N ALA A 78 -23.18 -13.04 7.12
CA ALA A 78 -24.31 -13.88 6.72
C ALA A 78 -25.43 -12.97 6.18
N LYS A 79 -25.81 -13.20 4.91
CA LYS A 79 -26.92 -12.54 4.24
C LYS A 79 -28.20 -12.83 5.03
N ARG A 80 -28.70 -11.87 5.82
CA ARG A 80 -30.07 -11.92 6.36
C ARG A 80 -31.01 -11.87 5.17
N THR A 81 -31.55 -13.03 4.80
CA THR A 81 -32.60 -13.17 3.79
C THR A 81 -33.85 -12.44 4.26
N GLY A 82 -34.44 -11.67 3.35
CA GLY A 82 -35.51 -10.73 3.64
C GLY A 82 -36.75 -11.37 4.27
N ARG A 83 -37.23 -10.77 5.36
CA ARG A 83 -38.59 -11.01 5.84
C ARG A 83 -39.53 -10.10 5.03
N LYS A 84 -40.21 -10.74 4.07
CA LYS A 84 -41.23 -10.18 3.16
C LYS A 84 -42.25 -9.34 3.94
N ALA A 85 -42.45 -8.10 3.49
CA ALA A 85 -43.58 -7.27 3.90
C ALA A 85 -44.90 -7.96 3.53
N LYS A 86 -45.80 -8.13 4.50
CA LYS A 86 -47.23 -8.36 4.24
C LYS A 86 -47.99 -7.10 4.63
N LYS A 87 -48.28 -6.29 3.61
CA LYS A 87 -49.25 -5.20 3.63
C LYS A 87 -50.63 -5.85 3.59
N SER A 88 -51.37 -5.87 4.71
CA SER A 88 -52.79 -6.23 4.71
C SER A 88 -53.64 -4.98 4.85
N SER A 89 -54.13 -4.53 3.70
CA SER A 89 -55.27 -3.63 3.54
C SER A 89 -56.58 -4.41 3.77
N LYS A 90 -57.46 -3.91 4.66
CA LYS A 90 -58.94 -4.02 4.67
C LYS A 90 -59.42 -3.46 6.03
N ARG A 91 -59.96 -2.23 6.13
CA ARG A 91 -61.27 -1.69 5.72
C ARG A 91 -62.46 -2.32 6.48
N SER A 92 -63.12 -1.48 7.29
CA SER A 92 -64.51 -1.59 7.82
C SER A 92 -64.74 -2.71 8.84
N ARG A 93 -65.39 -2.52 10.00
CA ARG A 93 -66.47 -1.62 10.44
C ARG A 93 -66.22 -1.07 11.84
#